data_AF-A0A0E3KQN1-F1
#
_entry.id   AF-A0A0E3KQN1-F1
#
_cell.length_a   1.000
_cell.length_b   1.000
_cell.length_c   1.000
_cell.angle_alpha   90.00
_cell.angle_beta   90.00
_cell.angle_gamma   90.00
#
_symmetry.space_group_name_H-M   'P 1'
#
loop_
_entity.id
_entity.type
_entity.pdbx_description
1 polymer ?
#
loop_
_entity_poly.entity_id
_entity_poly.type
_entity_poly.pdbx_seq_one_letter_code
_entity_poly.pdbx_strand_id
1 'polypeptide(L)'
;MAISGQWNLHYSWGCSGSYIQVGITFNSNGTFSIPSQNLAGRWTQNDGMILWQFNNNASYGGNLAGNAMVGIMSTFAGLNGCWYAIKAGSTVMPAEEEKVEFDAAGEEVK
;
A
#
# COMPACT_ATOMS: atom_id res chain seq x y z
N MET A 1 10.60 -12.21 -0.82
CA MET A 1 10.57 -11.00 0.04
C MET A 1 9.28 -11.05 0.84
N ALA A 2 9.34 -10.98 2.18
CA ALA A 2 8.15 -10.98 3.02
C ALA A 2 7.81 -9.55 3.43
N ILE A 3 6.54 -9.13 3.32
CA ILE A 3 6.06 -7.80 3.75
C ILE A 3 6.15 -7.57 5.26
N SER A 4 6.54 -8.57 6.05
CA SER A 4 6.60 -8.49 7.50
C SER A 4 7.42 -7.27 7.97
N GLY A 5 6.88 -6.54 8.93
CA GLY A 5 7.47 -5.32 9.47
C GLY A 5 6.49 -4.15 9.53
N GLN A 6 7.03 -2.99 9.88
CA GLN A 6 6.27 -1.74 10.00
C GLN A 6 6.23 -0.99 8.67
N TRP A 7 5.07 -0.40 8.38
CA TRP A 7 4.80 0.39 7.19
C TRP A 7 3.99 1.63 7.55
N ASN A 8 4.20 2.71 6.80
CA ASN A 8 3.35 3.89 6.80
C ASN A 8 2.27 3.70 5.74
N LEU A 9 1.04 3.43 6.16
CA LEU A 9 -0.12 3.29 5.30
C LEU A 9 -0.76 4.66 5.07
N HIS A 10 -1.05 4.97 3.82
CA HIS A 10 -1.84 6.10 3.38
C HIS A 10 -3.09 5.59 2.69
N TYR A 11 -4.28 5.97 3.16
CA TYR A 11 -5.54 5.53 2.56
C TYR A 11 -6.52 6.70 2.34
N SER A 12 -7.33 6.61 1.28
CA SER A 12 -8.34 7.60 0.91
C SER A 12 -9.61 6.93 0.42
N TRP A 13 -10.72 7.13 1.14
CA TRP A 13 -12.04 6.74 0.65
C TRP A 13 -12.45 7.65 -0.51
N GLY A 14 -13.03 7.07 -1.55
CA GLY A 14 -13.41 7.78 -2.77
C GLY A 14 -12.23 8.28 -3.62
N CYS A 15 -10.99 7.86 -3.32
CA CYS A 15 -9.79 8.24 -4.06
C CYS A 15 -9.63 9.77 -4.27
N SER A 16 -9.96 10.56 -3.25
CA SER A 16 -10.08 12.02 -3.37
C SER A 16 -8.75 12.78 -3.46
N GLY A 17 -7.62 12.09 -3.30
CA GLY A 17 -6.28 12.69 -3.21
C GLY A 17 -5.91 13.14 -1.79
N SER A 18 -6.88 13.24 -0.87
CA SER A 18 -6.65 13.45 0.56
C SER A 18 -6.47 12.10 1.26
N TYR A 19 -5.28 11.88 1.84
CA TYR A 19 -4.93 10.61 2.49
C TYR A 19 -4.84 10.75 4.00
N ILE A 20 -5.40 9.76 4.71
CA ILE A 20 -5.14 9.53 6.12
C ILE A 20 -3.91 8.64 6.23
N GLN A 21 -2.96 9.02 7.10
CA GLN A 21 -1.74 8.24 7.35
C GLN A 21 -1.82 7.54 8.70
N VAL A 22 -1.47 6.24 8.73
CA VAL A 22 -1.32 5.45 9.96
C VAL A 22 -0.18 4.45 9.86
N GLY A 23 0.38 4.08 11.01
CA GLY A 23 1.35 2.98 11.09
C GLY A 23 0.64 1.62 11.10
N ILE A 24 1.05 0.72 10.22
CA ILE A 24 0.58 -0.66 10.16
C ILE A 24 1.76 -1.62 10.34
N THR A 25 1.54 -2.70 11.10
CA THR A 25 2.54 -3.78 11.27
C THR A 25 2.00 -5.07 10.68
N PHE A 26 2.69 -5.60 9.67
CA PHE A 26 2.44 -6.95 9.14
C PHE A 26 3.31 -7.96 9.90
N ASN A 27 2.68 -8.94 10.55
CA ASN A 27 3.36 -9.98 11.30
C ASN A 27 3.59 -11.21 10.41
N SER A 28 4.70 -11.93 10.63
CA SER A 28 5.07 -13.12 9.85
C SER A 28 4.07 -14.28 9.93
N ASN A 29 3.16 -14.26 10.90
CA ASN A 29 2.10 -15.27 11.08
C ASN A 29 0.83 -14.98 10.25
N GLY A 30 0.87 -14.05 9.29
CA GLY A 30 -0.27 -13.71 8.43
C GLY A 30 -1.31 -12.80 9.10
N THR A 31 -0.96 -12.15 10.22
CA THR A 31 -1.80 -11.13 10.87
C THR A 31 -1.22 -9.73 10.71
N PHE A 32 -2.04 -8.70 10.86
CA PHE A 32 -1.57 -7.32 10.96
C PHE A 32 -2.28 -6.56 12.06
N SER A 33 -1.69 -5.45 12.50
CA SER A 33 -2.31 -4.52 13.46
C SER A 33 -2.03 -3.07 13.14
N ILE A 34 -2.98 -2.21 13.51
CA ILE A 34 -2.89 -0.74 13.53
C ILE A 34 -3.23 -0.30 14.96
N PRO A 35 -2.24 -0.28 15.87
CA PRO A 35 -2.48 -0.03 17.29
C PRO A 35 -3.17 1.30 17.58
N SER A 36 -2.86 2.35 16.81
CA SER A 36 -3.44 3.69 16.98
C SER A 36 -4.94 3.76 16.72
N GLN A 37 -5.50 2.78 16.02
CA GLN A 37 -6.93 2.69 15.71
C GLN A 37 -7.61 1.50 16.39
N ASN A 38 -6.87 0.72 17.20
CA ASN A 38 -7.34 -0.55 17.75
C ASN A 38 -7.91 -1.50 16.68
N LEU A 39 -7.26 -1.54 15.51
CA LEU A 39 -7.67 -2.36 14.38
C LEU A 39 -6.66 -3.48 14.11
N ALA A 40 -7.16 -4.61 13.61
CA ALA A 40 -6.36 -5.77 13.26
C ALA A 40 -7.05 -6.60 12.18
N GLY A 41 -6.30 -7.53 11.60
CA GLY A 41 -6.82 -8.43 10.59
C GLY A 41 -5.79 -9.45 10.10
N ARG A 42 -6.05 -9.98 8.91
CA ARG A 42 -5.20 -11.00 8.27
C ARG A 42 -4.70 -10.52 6.92
N TRP A 43 -3.56 -11.04 6.50
CA TRP A 43 -2.96 -10.75 5.21
C TRP A 43 -2.39 -12.00 4.56
N THR A 44 -2.28 -11.95 3.24
CA THR A 44 -1.56 -12.93 2.42
C THR A 44 -0.87 -12.19 1.28
N GLN A 45 0.22 -12.76 0.80
CA GLN A 45 0.95 -12.26 -0.36
C GLN A 45 1.27 -13.43 -1.28
N ASN A 46 1.04 -13.27 -2.57
CA ASN A 46 1.47 -14.21 -3.59
C ASN A 46 1.92 -13.46 -4.85
N ASP A 47 3.06 -13.84 -5.43
CA ASP A 47 3.58 -13.28 -6.70
C ASP A 47 3.53 -11.75 -6.81
N GLY A 48 3.95 -11.05 -5.75
CA GLY A 48 3.95 -9.58 -5.73
C GLY A 48 2.58 -8.94 -5.48
N MET A 49 1.49 -9.71 -5.49
CA MET A 49 0.17 -9.26 -5.07
C MET A 49 0.02 -9.42 -3.55
N ILE A 50 -0.61 -8.44 -2.91
CA ILE A 50 -0.97 -8.47 -1.50
C ILE A 50 -2.48 -8.34 -1.36
N LEU A 51 -3.05 -9.16 -0.48
CA LEU A 51 -4.42 -9.04 -0.04
C LEU A 51 -4.45 -9.02 1.49
N TRP A 52 -5.16 -8.07 2.08
CA TRP A 52 -5.32 -7.98 3.52
C TRP A 52 -6.72 -7.48 3.88
N GLN A 53 -7.25 -8.00 4.97
CA GLN A 53 -8.64 -7.77 5.36
C GLN A 53 -8.71 -7.51 6.85
N PHE A 54 -9.34 -6.40 7.22
CA PHE A 54 -9.66 -6.08 8.60
C PHE A 54 -10.79 -6.98 9.11
N ASN A 55 -10.74 -7.28 10.41
CA ASN A 55 -11.82 -8.03 11.08
C ASN A 55 -13.18 -7.30 11.05
N ASN A 56 -13.20 -6.00 10.76
CA ASN A 56 -14.40 -5.17 10.64
C ASN A 56 -14.90 -4.98 9.19
N ASN A 57 -14.49 -5.87 8.26
CA ASN A 57 -14.99 -6.01 6.88
C ASN A 57 -14.43 -5.06 5.80
N ALA A 58 -13.36 -4.31 6.07
CA ALA A 58 -12.63 -3.61 5.00
C ALA A 58 -11.55 -4.53 4.38
N SER A 59 -11.56 -4.65 3.05
CA SER A 59 -10.64 -5.48 2.27
C SER A 59 -9.76 -4.60 1.40
N TYR A 60 -8.47 -4.92 1.35
CA TYR A 60 -7.45 -4.17 0.65
C TYR A 60 -6.70 -5.14 -0.27
N GLY A 61 -6.57 -4.77 -1.54
CA GLY A 61 -5.82 -5.51 -2.54
C GLY A 61 -4.86 -4.59 -3.27
N GLY A 62 -3.66 -5.07 -3.58
CA GLY A 62 -2.65 -4.26 -4.25
C GLY A 62 -1.44 -5.04 -4.70
N ASN A 63 -0.45 -4.32 -5.20
CA ASN A 63 0.84 -4.86 -5.60
C ASN A 63 1.95 -4.31 -4.70
N LEU A 64 2.93 -5.16 -4.41
CA LEU A 64 4.16 -4.86 -3.71
C LEU A 64 5.30 -4.77 -4.72
N ALA A 65 6.00 -3.63 -4.73
CA ALA A 65 7.23 -3.42 -5.47
C ALA A 65 8.30 -2.86 -4.53
N GLY A 66 9.30 -3.67 -4.19
CA GLY A 66 10.38 -3.29 -3.28
C GLY A 66 9.86 -2.87 -1.90
N ASN A 67 10.02 -1.58 -1.57
CA ASN A 67 9.62 -0.97 -0.30
C ASN A 67 8.31 -0.17 -0.39
N ALA A 68 7.57 -0.32 -1.49
CA ALA A 68 6.30 0.36 -1.71
C ALA A 68 5.18 -0.65 -2.06
N MET A 69 3.98 -0.33 -1.61
CA MET A 69 2.75 -1.02 -1.98
C MET A 69 1.71 -0.01 -2.47
N VAL A 70 0.90 -0.40 -3.43
CA VAL A 70 -0.19 0.42 -3.95
C VAL A 70 -1.38 -0.44 -4.32
N GLY A 71 -2.59 0.07 -4.11
CA GLY A 71 -3.79 -0.68 -4.45
C GLY A 71 -5.10 0.04 -4.18
N ILE A 72 -6.15 -0.78 -4.18
CA ILE A 72 -7.53 -0.38 -3.94
C ILE A 72 -8.06 -1.06 -2.67
N MET A 73 -9.04 -0.42 -2.05
CA MET A 73 -9.72 -0.95 -0.87
C MET A 73 -11.22 -0.84 -1.05
N SER A 74 -11.96 -1.74 -0.41
CA SER A 74 -13.42 -1.69 -0.38
C SER A 74 -13.99 -2.25 0.92
N THR A 75 -15.25 -1.93 1.20
CA THR A 75 -16.06 -2.64 2.21
C THR A 75 -17.14 -3.46 1.53
N PHE A 76 -17.69 -4.44 2.24
CA PHE A 76 -18.84 -5.20 1.74
C PHE A 76 -20.08 -4.32 1.46
N ALA A 77 -20.19 -3.17 2.13
CA ALA A 77 -21.27 -2.20 1.93
C ALA A 77 -21.08 -1.32 0.68
N GLY A 78 -20.00 -1.51 -0.09
CA GLY A 78 -19.77 -0.81 -1.36
C GLY A 78 -19.00 0.51 -1.24
N LEU A 79 -18.40 0.82 -0.08
CA LEU A 79 -17.44 1.91 0.00
C LEU A 79 -16.14 1.47 -0.68
N ASN A 80 -15.59 2.30 -1.56
CA ASN A 80 -14.35 2.03 -2.29
C ASN A 80 -13.33 3.15 -2.06
N GLY A 81 -12.04 2.82 -2.17
CA GLY A 81 -10.97 3.79 -2.04
C GLY A 81 -9.64 3.30 -2.59
N CYS A 82 -8.62 4.13 -2.47
CA CYS A 82 -7.24 3.82 -2.84
C CYS A 82 -6.35 3.86 -1.61
N TRP A 83 -5.21 3.18 -1.72
CA TRP A 83 -4.20 3.21 -0.69
C TRP A 83 -2.81 2.99 -1.29
N TYR A 84 -1.81 3.48 -0.57
CA TYR A 84 -0.41 3.09 -0.77
C TYR A 84 0.26 2.96 0.59
N ALA A 85 1.37 2.22 0.65
CA ALA A 85 2.14 2.09 1.87
C ALA A 85 3.64 2.04 1.58
N ILE A 86 4.42 2.70 2.43
CA ILE A 86 5.88 2.74 2.33
C ILE A 86 6.49 2.07 3.57
N LYS A 87 7.47 1.20 3.36
CA LYS A 87 8.12 0.49 4.46
C LYS A 87 8.81 1.47 5.40
N ALA A 88 8.57 1.34 6.69
CA ALA A 88 9.15 2.24 7.69
C ALA A 88 10.68 2.21 7.62
N GLY A 89 11.30 3.39 7.76
CA GLY A 89 12.75 3.55 7.62
C GLY A 89 13.28 3.52 6.18
N SER A 90 12.42 3.35 5.17
CA SER A 90 12.81 3.56 3.77
C SER A 90 12.86 5.05 3.48
N THR A 91 13.91 5.49 2.78
CA THR A 91 13.94 6.83 2.20
C THR A 91 12.95 6.86 1.05
N VAL A 92 11.86 7.60 1.21
CA VAL A 92 11.09 8.07 0.05
C VAL A 92 12.05 8.93 -0.75
N MET A 93 12.42 8.50 -1.95
CA MET A 93 12.93 9.46 -2.91
C MET A 93 11.79 10.46 -3.13
N PRO A 94 11.99 11.77 -2.90
CA PRO A 94 11.02 12.73 -3.38
C PRO A 94 10.84 12.44 -4.87
N ALA A 95 9.58 12.42 -5.32
CA ALA A 95 9.28 12.42 -6.73
C ALA A 95 9.71 13.78 -7.29
N GLU A 96 11.02 13.98 -7.44
CA GLU A 96 11.49 14.71 -8.60
C GLU A 96 11.05 13.82 -9.76
N GLU A 97 10.05 14.30 -10.49
CA GLU A 97 9.63 13.74 -11.76
C GLU A 97 10.89 13.73 -12.63
N GLU A 98 11.65 12.63 -12.60
CA GLU A 98 12.67 12.40 -13.60
C GLU A 98 11.89 12.28 -14.90
N LYS A 99 11.76 13.43 -15.58
CA LYS A 99 11.27 13.50 -16.94
C LYS A 99 12.31 12.82 -17.81
N VAL A 100 12.32 11.50 -17.76
CA VAL A 100 13.00 10.70 -18.77
C VAL A 100 12.16 10.92 -20.02
N GLU A 101 12.67 11.79 -20.90
CA GLU A 101 12.09 11.93 -22.23
C GLU A 101 12.39 10.64 -22.98
N PHE A 102 11.33 9.92 -23.33
CA PHE A 102 11.41 8.76 -24.20
C PHE A 102 11.13 9.22 -25.63
N ASP A 103 11.88 8.71 -26.59
CA ASP A 103 11.58 8.94 -28.00
C ASP A 103 10.29 8.20 -28.43
N ALA A 104 9.89 8.39 -29.68
CA ALA A 104 8.70 7.71 -30.22
C ALA A 104 8.84 6.16 -30.27
N ALA A 105 10.03 5.61 -30.04
CA ALA A 105 10.32 4.19 -29.97
C ALA A 105 10.42 3.66 -28.52
N GLY A 106 10.42 4.54 -27.51
CA GLY A 106 10.50 4.18 -26.09
C GLY A 106 11.93 4.06 -25.56
N GLU A 107 12.94 4.59 -26.27
CA GLU A 107 14.32 4.66 -25.78
C GLU A 107 14.56 5.96 -25.01
N GLU A 108 15.42 5.91 -23.99
CA GLU A 108 15.83 7.10 -23.22
C GLU A 108 16.61 8.06 -24.13
N VAL A 109 16.14 9.29 -24.26
CA VAL A 109 16.88 10.35 -24.98
C VAL A 109 18.02 10.82 -24.08
N LYS A 110 19.26 10.51 -24.47
CA LYS A 110 20.49 10.91 -23.76
C LYS A 110 20.76 12.42 -23.80
#